data_AF-A0A7C3B508-F1
#
_entry.id   AF-A0A7C3B508-F1
#
_cell.length_a   1.000
_cell.length_b   1.000
_cell.length_c   1.000
_cell.angle_alpha   90.00
_cell.angle_beta   90.00
_cell.angle_gamma   90.00
#
_symmetry.space_group_name_H-M   'P 1'
#
loop_
_entity.id
_entity.type
_entity.pdbx_description
1 polymer ?
#
loop_
_entity_poly.entity_id
_entity_poly.type
_entity_poly.pdbx_seq_one_letter_code
_entity_poly.pdbx_strand_id
1 'polypeptide(L)'
;MNNYKEMINRKRITALVFMFSVICIATGFSVNTYHEILAGELKILTSPGILITDYIALANLGAALVNMGMVTIIGLILAWIVDARFNGLLLAAIFTLAGFSMFGKNPFNILPIFIGVYLYDRYFSHQPMKDLIAPLLFGTTLGPIVSQVAFGFNLGLKGIFIGIALGIISGVLLAALMKHIYSFHLGYNLYNTGTTGGFVGVVVYMMMRGFGYEIKSEFLWSTDYTNFLSIFTLIFLIGLITIGFVWKGSFSKYKKIINTSGRLATDFVDITDLGTSLINMGLVGFIALGYVLLIKGDINGPIIAGILTVVGFGALGKHPRNILPVMLGVYLICIPKIWLHTDPGPLLASLFCTTLAPISGKFGFFAGLIAGMLHLPMVMHVGGLHGYMNLYNNGFAGGLAMLMIIGFIKGLRPHLLEN
;
A
#
# COMPACT_ATOMS: atom_id res chain seq x y z
N MET A 1 26.88 -14.64 -12.41
CA MET A 1 26.07 -14.99 -11.21
C MET A 1 24.85 -14.09 -11.01
N ASN A 2 24.96 -12.75 -11.16
CA ASN A 2 23.82 -11.83 -10.95
C ASN A 2 22.65 -12.05 -11.94
N ASN A 3 22.90 -12.15 -13.25
CA ASN A 3 21.82 -12.37 -14.24
C ASN A 3 21.04 -13.68 -14.04
N TYR A 4 21.70 -14.74 -13.53
CA TYR A 4 21.04 -16.02 -13.27
C TYR A 4 20.10 -15.95 -12.05
N LYS A 5 20.54 -15.30 -10.96
CA LYS A 5 19.70 -15.06 -9.77
C LYS A 5 18.49 -14.18 -10.14
N GLU A 6 18.71 -13.15 -10.95
CA GLU A 6 17.65 -12.26 -11.44
C GLU A 6 16.63 -13.00 -12.30
N MET A 7 17.08 -13.85 -13.23
CA MET A 7 16.19 -14.68 -14.05
C MET A 7 15.36 -15.66 -13.20
N ILE A 8 15.95 -16.30 -12.18
CA ILE A 8 15.22 -17.19 -11.27
C ILE A 8 14.17 -16.41 -10.48
N ASN A 9 14.55 -15.28 -9.89
CA ASN A 9 13.63 -14.44 -9.13
C ASN A 9 12.48 -13.96 -10.00
N ARG A 10 12.77 -13.56 -11.24
CA ARG A 10 11.75 -13.16 -12.21
C ARG A 10 10.71 -14.25 -12.44
N LYS A 11 11.12 -15.49 -12.72
CA LYS A 11 10.21 -16.63 -12.90
C LYS A 11 9.41 -16.92 -11.63
N ARG A 12 10.08 -16.96 -10.47
CA ARG A 12 9.47 -17.32 -9.18
C ARG A 12 8.46 -16.29 -8.69
N ILE A 13 8.81 -15.00 -8.74
CA ILE A 13 7.92 -13.91 -8.34
C ILE A 13 6.74 -13.83 -9.31
N THR A 14 6.97 -14.00 -10.62
CA THR A 14 5.88 -14.06 -11.60
C THR A 14 4.91 -15.20 -11.28
N ALA A 15 5.41 -16.41 -11.04
CA ALA A 15 4.57 -17.55 -10.68
C ALA A 15 3.79 -17.30 -9.38
N LEU A 16 4.44 -16.78 -8.34
CA LEU A 16 3.81 -16.47 -7.05
C LEU A 16 2.65 -15.47 -7.21
N VAL A 17 2.93 -14.34 -7.85
CA VAL A 17 1.95 -13.27 -8.04
C VAL A 17 0.81 -13.74 -8.95
N PHE A 18 1.12 -14.41 -10.05
CA PHE A 18 0.11 -14.93 -10.96
C PHE A 18 -0.80 -15.95 -10.29
N MET A 19 -0.24 -16.90 -9.54
CA MET A 19 -1.02 -17.88 -8.78
C MET A 19 -1.90 -17.21 -7.73
N PHE A 20 -1.38 -16.22 -7.00
CA PHE A 20 -2.18 -15.42 -6.07
C PHE A 20 -3.38 -14.77 -6.78
N SER A 21 -3.16 -14.11 -7.92
CA SER A 21 -4.26 -13.50 -8.69
C SER A 21 -5.30 -14.51 -9.15
N VAL A 22 -4.87 -15.66 -9.67
CA VAL A 22 -5.77 -16.72 -10.14
C VAL A 22 -6.58 -17.28 -8.97
N ILE A 23 -5.97 -17.49 -7.81
CA ILE A 23 -6.68 -17.93 -6.59
C ILE A 23 -7.73 -16.90 -6.19
N CYS A 24 -7.43 -15.60 -6.25
CA CYS A 24 -8.40 -14.55 -5.93
C CYS A 24 -9.60 -14.58 -6.88
N ILE A 25 -9.35 -14.65 -8.20
CA ILE A 25 -10.41 -14.72 -9.22
C ILE A 25 -11.25 -15.98 -9.05
N ALA A 26 -10.61 -17.14 -8.89
CA ALA A 26 -11.29 -18.42 -8.71
C ALA A 26 -12.13 -18.44 -7.42
N THR A 27 -11.62 -17.85 -6.33
CA THR A 27 -12.36 -17.70 -5.08
C THR A 27 -13.53 -16.73 -5.26
N GLY A 28 -13.36 -15.67 -6.05
CA GLY A 28 -14.46 -14.75 -6.36
C GLY A 28 -15.63 -15.46 -7.02
N PHE A 29 -15.36 -16.26 -8.05
CA PHE A 29 -16.36 -17.09 -8.74
C PHE A 29 -16.91 -18.26 -7.91
N SER A 30 -16.26 -18.64 -6.80
CA SER A 30 -16.79 -19.68 -5.91
C SER A 30 -17.74 -19.15 -4.84
N VAL A 31 -17.67 -17.85 -4.51
CA VAL A 31 -18.51 -17.22 -3.48
C VAL A 31 -19.69 -16.43 -4.03
N ASN A 32 -19.63 -16.00 -5.30
CA ASN A 32 -20.73 -15.32 -5.98
C ASN A 32 -20.91 -15.84 -7.41
N THR A 33 -22.13 -15.70 -7.92
CA THR A 33 -22.46 -16.09 -9.29
C THR A 33 -21.81 -15.15 -10.32
N TYR A 34 -21.64 -15.64 -11.55
CA TYR A 34 -21.09 -14.84 -12.65
C TYR A 34 -21.84 -13.51 -12.86
N HIS A 35 -23.18 -13.52 -12.76
CA HIS A 35 -24.00 -12.32 -12.94
C HIS A 35 -23.82 -11.29 -11.81
N GLU A 36 -23.74 -11.75 -10.55
CA GLU A 36 -23.47 -10.89 -9.39
C GLU A 36 -22.08 -10.24 -9.48
N ILE A 37 -21.09 -11.00 -9.98
CA ILE A 37 -19.74 -10.50 -10.17
C ILE A 37 -19.71 -9.45 -11.27
N LEU A 38 -20.31 -9.70 -12.43
CA LEU A 38 -20.35 -8.71 -13.51
C LEU A 38 -21.04 -7.41 -13.08
N ALA A 39 -22.19 -7.51 -12.40
CA ALA A 39 -22.90 -6.34 -11.90
C ALA A 39 -22.07 -5.60 -10.84
N GLY A 40 -21.39 -6.35 -9.96
CA GLY A 40 -20.50 -5.80 -8.94
C GLY A 40 -19.28 -5.09 -9.52
N GLU A 41 -18.63 -5.68 -10.53
CA GLU A 41 -17.49 -5.09 -11.25
C GLU A 41 -17.90 -3.80 -11.97
N LEU A 42 -19.07 -3.77 -12.61
CA LEU A 42 -19.57 -2.54 -13.22
C LEU A 42 -19.74 -1.44 -12.17
N LYS A 43 -20.33 -1.79 -11.01
CA LYS A 43 -20.49 -0.85 -9.88
C LYS A 43 -19.14 -0.36 -9.35
N ILE A 44 -18.15 -1.23 -9.23
CA ILE A 44 -16.79 -0.89 -8.82
C ILE A 44 -16.14 0.08 -9.82
N LEU A 45 -16.21 -0.22 -11.12
CA LEU A 45 -15.60 0.59 -12.19
C LEU A 45 -16.19 2.01 -12.26
N THR A 46 -17.49 2.15 -12.02
CA THR A 46 -18.19 3.44 -12.08
C THR A 46 -18.37 4.11 -10.71
N SER A 47 -17.68 3.63 -9.67
CA SER A 47 -17.71 4.26 -8.34
C SER A 47 -16.60 5.32 -8.18
N PRO A 48 -16.79 6.33 -7.31
CA PRO A 48 -15.77 7.33 -7.02
C PRO A 48 -14.51 6.75 -6.35
N GLY A 49 -14.67 5.72 -5.52
CA GLY A 49 -13.57 4.95 -4.93
C GLY A 49 -12.68 5.75 -3.97
N ILE A 50 -13.20 6.79 -3.31
CA ILE A 50 -12.45 7.57 -2.33
C ILE A 50 -12.17 6.78 -1.04
N LEU A 51 -11.28 7.26 -0.20
CA LEU A 51 -10.96 6.64 1.08
C LEU A 51 -12.12 6.88 2.09
N ILE A 52 -12.86 5.90 2.61
CA ILE A 52 -12.74 4.43 2.55
C ILE A 52 -14.00 3.85 1.88
N THR A 53 -13.91 3.48 0.59
CA THR A 53 -14.97 2.76 -0.14
C THR A 53 -14.64 1.26 -0.24
N ASP A 54 -15.03 0.47 0.77
CA ASP A 54 -14.88 -1.00 0.75
C ASP A 54 -15.71 -1.64 -0.38
N TYR A 55 -15.06 -2.35 -1.30
CA TYR A 55 -15.76 -2.96 -2.45
C TYR A 55 -16.62 -4.18 -2.08
N ILE A 56 -16.37 -4.79 -0.92
CA ILE A 56 -17.26 -5.84 -0.41
C ILE A 56 -18.61 -5.22 -0.04
N ALA A 57 -18.60 -4.10 0.68
CA ALA A 57 -19.80 -3.36 1.06
C ALA A 57 -20.44 -2.63 -0.13
N LEU A 58 -19.63 -2.11 -1.06
CA LEU A 58 -20.13 -1.45 -2.26
C LEU A 58 -20.83 -2.44 -3.19
N ALA A 59 -20.24 -3.60 -3.44
CA ALA A 59 -20.70 -4.58 -4.42
C ALA A 59 -20.99 -5.92 -3.75
N ASN A 60 -20.00 -6.81 -3.72
CA ASN A 60 -20.04 -8.11 -3.05
C ASN A 60 -18.61 -8.65 -2.94
N LEU A 61 -18.42 -9.70 -2.12
CA LEU A 61 -17.11 -10.32 -1.91
C LEU A 61 -16.50 -10.84 -3.23
N GLY A 62 -17.31 -11.49 -4.07
CA GLY A 62 -16.85 -12.07 -5.33
C GLY A 62 -16.26 -11.05 -6.29
N ALA A 63 -16.98 -9.95 -6.54
CA ALA A 63 -16.52 -8.83 -7.37
C ALA A 63 -15.27 -8.17 -6.76
N ALA A 64 -15.22 -7.98 -5.44
CA ALA A 64 -14.03 -7.39 -4.83
C ALA A 64 -12.77 -8.28 -4.99
N LEU A 65 -12.91 -9.61 -4.91
CA LEU A 65 -11.83 -10.57 -5.14
C LEU A 65 -11.41 -10.67 -6.62
N VAL A 66 -12.38 -10.62 -7.55
CA VAL A 66 -12.11 -10.62 -8.99
C VAL A 66 -11.36 -9.34 -9.38
N ASN A 67 -11.82 -8.17 -8.93
CA ASN A 67 -11.13 -6.90 -9.14
C ASN A 67 -9.69 -6.93 -8.59
N MET A 68 -9.49 -7.49 -7.39
CA MET A 68 -8.15 -7.68 -6.83
C MET A 68 -7.25 -8.52 -7.74
N GLY A 69 -7.73 -9.67 -8.21
CA GLY A 69 -6.95 -10.53 -9.10
C GLY A 69 -6.64 -9.87 -10.46
N MET A 70 -7.63 -9.19 -11.06
CA MET A 70 -7.44 -8.46 -12.32
C MET A 70 -6.39 -7.35 -12.20
N VAL A 71 -6.53 -6.48 -11.19
CA VAL A 71 -5.60 -5.37 -10.95
C VAL A 71 -4.19 -5.89 -10.62
N THR A 72 -4.09 -7.02 -9.91
CA THR A 72 -2.80 -7.67 -9.65
C THR A 72 -2.15 -8.19 -10.93
N ILE A 73 -2.92 -8.80 -11.84
CA ILE A 73 -2.43 -9.24 -13.16
C ILE A 73 -1.97 -8.04 -13.99
N ILE A 74 -2.73 -6.94 -14.01
CA ILE A 74 -2.34 -5.69 -14.69
C ILE A 74 -0.99 -5.20 -14.15
N GLY A 75 -0.82 -5.14 -12.83
CA GLY A 75 0.45 -4.75 -12.21
C GLY A 75 1.62 -5.66 -12.59
N LEU A 76 1.39 -6.97 -12.64
CA LEU A 76 2.40 -7.95 -13.06
C LEU A 76 2.77 -7.78 -14.55
N ILE A 77 1.78 -7.61 -15.43
CA ILE A 77 2.00 -7.37 -16.87
C ILE A 77 2.82 -6.10 -17.07
N LEU A 78 2.47 -5.01 -16.37
CA LEU A 78 3.22 -3.75 -16.44
C LEU A 78 4.67 -3.94 -15.99
N ALA A 79 4.92 -4.67 -14.90
CA ALA A 79 6.27 -4.99 -14.44
C ALA A 79 7.09 -5.76 -15.49
N TRP A 80 6.45 -6.63 -16.28
CA TRP A 80 7.09 -7.31 -17.41
C TRP A 80 7.38 -6.37 -18.58
N ILE A 81 6.41 -5.54 -18.97
CA ILE A 81 6.53 -4.59 -20.08
C ILE A 81 7.69 -3.62 -19.86
N VAL A 82 7.85 -3.12 -18.63
CA VAL A 82 8.90 -2.14 -18.30
C VAL A 82 10.25 -2.77 -17.94
N ASP A 83 10.36 -4.09 -18.05
CA ASP A 83 11.54 -4.86 -17.63
C ASP A 83 12.01 -4.53 -16.20
N ALA A 84 11.04 -4.47 -15.28
CA ALA A 84 11.31 -4.17 -13.88
C ALA A 84 12.21 -5.24 -13.24
N ARG A 85 12.94 -4.85 -12.19
CA ARG A 85 13.65 -5.81 -11.33
C ARG A 85 12.65 -6.55 -10.45
N PHE A 86 12.72 -7.88 -10.47
CA PHE A 86 11.87 -8.74 -9.65
C PHE A 86 12.52 -8.97 -8.29
N ASN A 87 12.36 -7.99 -7.41
CA ASN A 87 12.93 -7.94 -6.06
C ASN A 87 11.86 -7.60 -4.99
N GLY A 88 12.29 -7.27 -3.78
CA GLY A 88 11.41 -6.92 -2.67
C GLY A 88 10.59 -5.64 -2.92
N LEU A 89 11.15 -4.65 -3.60
CA LEU A 89 10.40 -3.44 -3.98
C LEU A 89 9.21 -3.77 -4.89
N LEU A 90 9.39 -4.63 -5.88
CA LEU A 90 8.29 -5.06 -6.76
C LEU A 90 7.22 -5.84 -5.98
N LEU A 91 7.63 -6.75 -5.09
CA LEU A 91 6.68 -7.49 -4.24
C LEU A 91 5.87 -6.55 -3.34
N ALA A 92 6.53 -5.57 -2.72
CA ALA A 92 5.86 -4.54 -1.93
C ALA A 92 4.84 -3.76 -2.78
N ALA A 93 5.20 -3.38 -4.00
CA ALA A 93 4.34 -2.65 -4.91
C ALA A 93 3.12 -3.45 -5.35
N ILE A 94 3.32 -4.69 -5.79
CA ILE A 94 2.26 -5.56 -6.28
C ILE A 94 1.28 -5.94 -5.17
N PHE A 95 1.74 -6.37 -3.99
CA PHE A 95 0.81 -6.75 -2.92
C PHE A 95 0.07 -5.56 -2.32
N THR A 96 0.68 -4.36 -2.34
CA THR A 96 -0.04 -3.13 -1.98
C THR A 96 -1.08 -2.79 -3.05
N LEU A 97 -0.74 -2.89 -4.34
CA LEU A 97 -1.68 -2.68 -5.43
C LEU A 97 -2.87 -3.68 -5.37
N ALA A 98 -2.59 -4.95 -5.11
CA ALA A 98 -3.58 -6.00 -4.90
C ALA A 98 -4.50 -5.68 -3.72
N GLY A 99 -3.92 -5.37 -2.56
CA GLY A 99 -4.70 -5.00 -1.38
C GLY A 99 -5.66 -3.85 -1.64
N PHE A 100 -5.15 -2.74 -2.17
CA PHE A 100 -5.96 -1.56 -2.46
C PHE A 100 -6.89 -1.72 -3.68
N SER A 101 -6.88 -2.85 -4.39
CA SER A 101 -7.96 -3.16 -5.34
C SER A 101 -9.17 -3.81 -4.68
N MET A 102 -9.10 -4.12 -3.38
CA MET A 102 -10.32 -4.41 -2.61
C MET A 102 -11.04 -3.15 -2.13
N PHE A 103 -10.43 -1.97 -2.27
CA PHE A 103 -11.08 -0.69 -1.97
C PHE A 103 -10.40 0.48 -2.70
N GLY A 104 -11.14 1.18 -3.55
CA GLY A 104 -10.71 2.42 -4.19
C GLY A 104 -9.84 2.31 -5.46
N LYS A 105 -9.29 1.14 -5.81
CA LYS A 105 -8.59 0.93 -7.10
C LYS A 105 -9.30 -0.06 -8.00
N ASN A 106 -9.43 0.27 -9.27
CA ASN A 106 -9.99 -0.61 -10.29
C ASN A 106 -9.27 -0.39 -11.63
N PRO A 107 -9.44 -1.28 -12.63
CA PRO A 107 -8.78 -1.14 -13.93
C PRO A 107 -8.99 0.22 -14.60
N PHE A 108 -10.17 0.82 -14.48
CA PHE A 108 -10.45 2.13 -15.08
C PHE A 108 -9.59 3.24 -14.46
N ASN A 109 -9.51 3.30 -13.13
CA ASN A 109 -8.93 4.46 -12.46
C ASN A 109 -7.40 4.42 -12.29
N ILE A 110 -6.79 3.24 -12.40
CA ILE A 110 -5.33 3.09 -12.33
C ILE A 110 -4.63 3.38 -13.66
N LEU A 111 -5.27 3.10 -14.80
CA LEU A 111 -4.65 3.20 -16.11
C LEU A 111 -4.19 4.62 -16.47
N PRO A 112 -4.99 5.69 -16.24
CA PRO A 112 -4.53 7.06 -16.50
C PRO A 112 -3.29 7.44 -15.70
N ILE A 113 -3.16 6.96 -14.45
CA ILE A 113 -1.98 7.21 -13.63
C ILE A 113 -0.74 6.57 -14.25
N PHE A 114 -0.85 5.32 -14.72
CA PHE A 114 0.25 4.65 -15.41
C PHE A 114 0.68 5.38 -16.68
N ILE A 115 -0.30 5.84 -17.48
CA ILE A 115 -0.03 6.65 -18.67
C ILE A 115 0.75 7.91 -18.27
N GLY A 116 0.36 8.58 -17.18
CA GLY A 116 1.09 9.72 -16.64
C GLY A 116 2.56 9.41 -16.31
N VAL A 117 2.83 8.31 -15.60
CA VAL A 117 4.20 7.90 -15.28
C VAL A 117 4.99 7.56 -16.56
N TYR A 118 4.35 6.94 -17.56
CA TYR A 118 4.97 6.68 -18.85
C TYR A 118 5.32 7.95 -19.64
N LEU A 119 4.42 8.94 -19.66
CA LEU A 119 4.72 10.22 -20.27
C LEU A 119 5.86 10.94 -19.53
N TYR A 120 5.91 10.84 -18.20
CA TYR A 120 7.03 11.34 -17.43
C TYR A 120 8.35 10.69 -17.86
N ASP A 121 8.40 9.37 -17.96
CA ASP A 121 9.56 8.62 -18.45
C ASP A 121 10.00 9.13 -19.84
N ARG A 122 9.05 9.17 -20.79
CA ARG A 122 9.33 9.44 -22.21
C ARG A 122 9.83 10.85 -22.49
N TYR A 123 9.35 11.84 -21.73
CA TYR A 123 9.54 13.25 -22.04
C TYR A 123 10.38 14.03 -21.02
N PHE A 124 10.45 13.57 -19.77
CA PHE A 124 11.04 14.35 -18.68
C PHE A 124 12.10 13.58 -17.88
N SER A 125 11.97 12.26 -17.74
CA SER A 125 12.91 11.45 -16.97
C SER A 125 14.24 11.31 -17.71
N HIS A 126 15.32 11.25 -16.93
CA HIS A 126 16.64 10.83 -17.38
C HIS A 126 17.01 9.43 -16.89
N GLN A 127 16.06 8.74 -16.25
CA GLN A 127 16.20 7.37 -15.73
C GLN A 127 15.34 6.43 -16.57
N PRO A 128 15.76 5.17 -16.76
CA PRO A 128 14.98 4.20 -17.50
C PRO A 128 13.70 3.81 -16.74
N MET A 129 12.63 3.53 -17.46
CA MET A 129 11.33 3.13 -16.90
C MET A 129 11.39 2.02 -15.84
N LYS A 130 12.32 1.06 -15.95
CA LYS A 130 12.50 -0.01 -14.95
C LYS A 130 12.78 0.51 -13.53
N ASP A 131 13.36 1.70 -13.40
CA ASP A 131 13.65 2.35 -12.13
C ASP A 131 12.45 3.17 -11.60
N LEU A 132 11.42 3.36 -12.44
CA LEU A 132 10.16 4.05 -12.12
C LEU A 132 9.05 3.07 -11.66
N ILE A 133 9.40 1.84 -11.25
CA ILE A 133 8.41 0.85 -10.79
C ILE A 133 7.60 1.33 -9.57
N ALA A 134 8.23 2.08 -8.68
CA ALA A 134 7.58 2.64 -7.51
C ALA A 134 6.52 3.69 -7.90
N PRO A 135 6.84 4.78 -8.63
CA PRO A 135 5.81 5.70 -9.12
C PRO A 135 4.77 5.02 -10.02
N LEU A 136 5.17 4.04 -10.84
CA LEU A 136 4.24 3.30 -11.69
C LEU A 136 3.17 2.59 -10.86
N LEU A 137 3.55 1.61 -10.02
CA LEU A 137 2.59 0.76 -9.32
C LEU A 137 2.00 1.41 -8.07
N PHE A 138 2.82 2.06 -7.24
CA PHE A 138 2.32 2.73 -6.04
C PHE A 138 1.58 4.03 -6.35
N GLY A 139 1.89 4.70 -7.47
CA GLY A 139 1.26 5.97 -7.85
C GLY A 139 -0.25 5.87 -8.06
N THR A 140 -0.74 4.66 -8.38
CA THR A 140 -2.17 4.32 -8.46
C THR A 140 -2.96 4.62 -7.19
N THR A 141 -2.30 4.97 -6.07
CA THR A 141 -2.94 5.58 -4.90
C THR A 141 -3.82 6.79 -5.23
N LEU A 142 -3.52 7.49 -6.33
CA LEU A 142 -4.29 8.62 -6.85
C LEU A 142 -5.38 8.23 -7.84
N GLY A 143 -5.65 6.94 -8.05
CA GLY A 143 -6.77 6.46 -8.85
C GLY A 143 -8.10 7.12 -8.52
N PRO A 144 -8.45 7.39 -7.24
CA PRO A 144 -9.68 8.10 -6.91
C PRO A 144 -9.79 9.52 -7.49
N ILE A 145 -8.69 10.20 -7.85
CA ILE A 145 -8.78 11.48 -8.59
C ILE A 145 -9.52 11.27 -9.92
N VAL A 146 -9.21 10.18 -10.63
CA VAL A 146 -9.84 9.82 -11.90
C VAL A 146 -11.32 9.51 -11.67
N SER A 147 -11.61 8.57 -10.79
CA SER A 147 -12.97 8.10 -10.53
C SER A 147 -13.88 9.16 -9.91
N GLN A 148 -13.38 9.97 -8.97
CA GLN A 148 -14.16 11.03 -8.34
C GLN A 148 -14.59 12.10 -9.33
N VAL A 149 -13.70 12.49 -10.25
CA VAL A 149 -14.03 13.48 -11.28
C VAL A 149 -14.92 12.86 -12.36
N ALA A 150 -14.65 11.60 -12.73
CA ALA A 150 -15.43 10.87 -13.72
C ALA A 150 -16.88 10.62 -13.29
N PHE A 151 -17.07 10.21 -12.03
CA PHE A 151 -18.35 9.66 -11.57
C PHE A 151 -18.89 10.35 -10.30
N GLY A 152 -18.05 10.97 -9.47
CA GLY A 152 -18.47 11.58 -8.20
C GLY A 152 -19.12 12.96 -8.33
N PHE A 153 -18.75 13.76 -9.34
CA PHE A 153 -19.30 15.11 -9.55
C PHE A 153 -20.46 15.18 -10.57
N ASN A 154 -20.93 14.04 -11.08
CA ASN A 154 -22.06 13.96 -12.02
C ASN A 154 -21.91 14.84 -13.28
N LEU A 155 -20.68 14.98 -13.79
CA LEU A 155 -20.37 15.80 -14.97
C LEU A 155 -20.62 15.06 -16.32
N GLY A 156 -21.20 13.86 -16.27
CA GLY A 156 -21.41 12.99 -17.43
C GLY A 156 -20.12 12.68 -18.19
N LEU A 157 -20.18 12.64 -19.52
CA LEU A 157 -19.02 12.35 -20.37
C LEU A 157 -17.85 13.33 -20.17
N LYS A 158 -18.15 14.61 -19.87
CA LYS A 158 -17.09 15.61 -19.59
C LYS A 158 -16.28 15.21 -18.35
N GLY A 159 -16.94 14.70 -17.32
CA GLY A 159 -16.28 14.18 -16.12
C GLY A 159 -15.26 13.10 -16.45
N ILE A 160 -15.63 12.15 -17.31
CA ILE A 160 -14.74 11.04 -17.71
C ILE A 160 -13.46 11.57 -18.36
N PHE A 161 -13.58 12.47 -19.34
CA PHE A 161 -12.41 13.05 -20.02
C PHE A 161 -11.52 13.87 -19.07
N ILE A 162 -12.13 14.70 -18.21
CA ILE A 162 -11.38 15.51 -17.24
C ILE A 162 -10.70 14.60 -16.21
N GLY A 163 -11.39 13.57 -15.71
CA GLY A 163 -10.84 12.61 -14.77
C GLY A 163 -9.64 11.86 -15.32
N ILE A 164 -9.71 11.39 -16.58
CA ILE A 164 -8.57 10.77 -17.26
C ILE A 164 -7.41 11.77 -17.39
N ALA A 165 -7.68 13.00 -17.84
CA ALA A 165 -6.64 14.03 -17.99
C ALA A 165 -5.95 14.36 -16.65
N LEU A 166 -6.72 14.55 -15.58
CA LEU A 166 -6.20 14.79 -14.24
C LEU A 166 -5.43 13.59 -13.68
N GLY A 167 -5.85 12.36 -14.00
CA GLY A 167 -5.09 11.16 -13.66
C GLY A 167 -3.72 11.13 -14.31
N ILE A 168 -3.65 11.42 -15.62
CA ILE A 168 -2.39 11.50 -16.36
C ILE A 168 -1.47 12.56 -15.75
N ILE A 169 -2.00 13.78 -15.50
CA ILE A 169 -1.25 14.86 -14.85
C ILE A 169 -0.75 14.43 -13.47
N SER A 170 -1.61 13.79 -12.68
CA SER A 170 -1.27 13.30 -11.34
C SER A 170 -0.16 12.25 -11.38
N GLY A 171 -0.17 11.34 -12.36
CA GLY A 171 0.90 10.37 -12.57
C GLY A 171 2.24 11.03 -12.92
N VAL A 172 2.23 12.04 -13.80
CA VAL A 172 3.43 12.83 -14.13
C VAL A 172 3.98 13.54 -12.89
N LEU A 173 3.12 14.27 -12.16
CA LEU A 173 3.52 15.01 -10.96
C LEU A 173 4.08 14.08 -9.88
N LEU A 174 3.44 12.94 -9.66
CA LEU A 174 3.87 11.97 -8.67
C LEU A 174 5.27 11.41 -9.01
N ALA A 175 5.50 11.03 -10.27
CA ALA A 175 6.81 10.55 -10.70
C ALA A 175 7.90 11.63 -10.55
N ALA A 176 7.60 12.88 -10.92
CA ALA A 176 8.53 14.00 -10.81
C ALA A 176 8.91 14.35 -9.36
N LEU A 177 7.96 14.27 -8.41
CA LEU A 177 8.16 14.72 -7.04
C LEU A 177 8.75 13.66 -6.11
N MET A 178 8.67 12.37 -6.46
CA MET A 178 8.96 11.28 -5.52
C MET A 178 10.38 11.30 -4.95
N LYS A 179 11.38 11.64 -5.77
CA LYS A 179 12.78 11.75 -5.34
C LYS A 179 12.99 12.89 -4.35
N HIS A 180 12.30 14.01 -4.57
CA HIS A 180 12.36 15.16 -3.67
C HIS A 180 11.75 14.81 -2.31
N ILE A 181 10.56 14.20 -2.30
CA ILE A 181 9.89 13.79 -1.05
C ILE A 181 10.74 12.78 -0.25
N TYR A 182 11.41 11.84 -0.94
CA TYR A 182 12.32 10.90 -0.28
C TYR A 182 13.41 11.60 0.55
N SER A 183 13.91 12.74 0.08
CA SER A 183 14.98 13.50 0.76
C SER A 183 14.53 14.11 2.11
N PHE A 184 13.23 14.33 2.30
CA PHE A 184 12.67 14.89 3.53
C PHE A 184 12.74 13.90 4.70
N HIS A 185 12.43 12.64 4.43
CA HIS A 185 12.37 11.61 5.47
C HIS A 185 13.54 10.62 5.41
N LEU A 186 14.51 10.78 4.50
CA LEU A 186 15.74 9.98 4.40
C LEU A 186 15.52 8.45 4.38
N GLY A 187 14.41 8.00 3.80
CA GLY A 187 14.04 6.58 3.79
C GLY A 187 13.54 6.00 5.12
N TYR A 188 13.26 6.84 6.14
CA TYR A 188 12.61 6.41 7.39
C TYR A 188 11.10 6.24 7.29
N ASN A 189 10.48 6.79 6.24
CA ASN A 189 9.12 6.45 5.83
C ASN A 189 9.20 5.43 4.68
N LEU A 190 8.65 4.23 4.88
CA LEU A 190 8.62 3.21 3.83
C LEU A 190 7.64 3.55 2.71
N TYR A 191 6.55 4.25 3.03
CA TYR A 191 5.51 4.61 2.07
C TYR A 191 5.77 5.98 1.44
N ASN A 192 6.99 6.19 0.92
CA ASN A 192 7.37 7.45 0.25
C ASN A 192 6.35 7.87 -0.82
N THR A 193 5.90 6.92 -1.66
CA THR A 193 4.89 7.19 -2.68
C THR A 193 3.54 7.62 -2.10
N GLY A 194 3.17 7.12 -0.92
CA GLY A 194 1.97 7.57 -0.23
C GLY A 194 2.08 9.02 0.25
N THR A 195 3.28 9.44 0.67
CA THR A 195 3.56 10.85 0.99
C THR A 195 3.54 11.72 -0.26
N THR A 196 4.20 11.28 -1.34
CA THR A 196 4.19 12.01 -2.62
C THR A 196 2.75 12.16 -3.15
N GLY A 197 1.99 11.07 -3.16
CA GLY A 197 0.57 11.08 -3.52
C GLY A 197 -0.26 11.98 -2.60
N GLY A 198 0.04 12.03 -1.31
CA GLY A 198 -0.59 12.97 -0.38
C GLY A 198 -0.41 14.43 -0.79
N PHE A 199 0.83 14.86 -1.06
CA PHE A 199 1.09 16.22 -1.52
C PHE A 199 0.44 16.54 -2.87
N VAL A 200 0.52 15.63 -3.85
CA VAL A 200 -0.16 15.80 -5.15
C VAL A 200 -1.67 15.90 -4.95
N GLY A 201 -2.25 15.02 -4.14
CA GLY A 201 -3.67 14.99 -3.81
C GLY A 201 -4.14 16.27 -3.12
N VAL A 202 -3.35 16.85 -2.21
CA VAL A 202 -3.63 18.15 -1.60
C VAL A 202 -3.69 19.24 -2.66
N VAL A 203 -2.69 19.34 -3.55
CA VAL A 203 -2.66 20.37 -4.60
C VAL A 203 -3.88 20.23 -5.52
N VAL A 204 -4.15 19.03 -6.01
CA VAL A 204 -5.28 18.76 -6.91
C VAL A 204 -6.61 19.08 -6.22
N TYR A 205 -6.80 18.63 -4.98
CA TYR A 205 -8.04 18.85 -4.25
C TYR A 205 -8.26 20.32 -3.88
N MET A 206 -7.21 21.06 -3.48
CA MET A 206 -7.34 22.48 -3.16
C MET A 206 -7.72 23.30 -4.39
N MET A 207 -7.20 22.94 -5.57
CA MET A 207 -7.66 23.54 -6.83
C MET A 207 -9.15 23.24 -7.07
N MET A 208 -9.57 21.98 -6.96
CA MET A 208 -11.00 21.59 -7.12
C MET A 208 -11.92 22.34 -6.15
N ARG A 209 -11.55 22.39 -4.87
CA ARG A 209 -12.29 23.09 -3.82
C ARG A 209 -12.41 24.58 -4.12
N GLY A 210 -11.36 25.20 -4.68
CA GLY A 210 -11.40 26.60 -5.14
C GLY A 210 -12.45 26.89 -6.22
N PHE A 211 -12.86 25.87 -7.00
CA PHE A 211 -13.94 25.95 -7.97
C PHE A 211 -15.30 25.48 -7.42
N GLY A 212 -15.42 25.27 -6.10
CA GLY A 212 -16.67 24.83 -5.45
C GLY A 212 -16.92 23.33 -5.47
N TYR A 213 -15.94 22.52 -5.92
CA TYR A 213 -16.05 21.06 -5.88
C TYR A 213 -15.58 20.52 -4.53
N GLU A 214 -16.54 20.22 -3.65
CA GLU A 214 -16.28 19.61 -2.36
C GLU A 214 -16.50 18.09 -2.40
N ILE A 215 -15.53 17.35 -1.86
CA ILE A 215 -15.61 15.91 -1.67
C ILE A 215 -15.93 15.65 -0.20
N LYS A 216 -17.05 14.97 0.04
CA LYS A 216 -17.39 14.42 1.36
C LYS A 216 -16.83 13.01 1.46
N SER A 217 -16.47 12.61 2.67
CA SER A 217 -16.07 11.22 2.92
C SER A 217 -17.24 10.29 2.60
N GLU A 218 -16.97 9.25 1.82
CA GLU A 218 -17.87 8.11 1.65
C GLU A 218 -17.27 6.97 2.45
N PHE A 219 -18.02 6.47 3.43
CA PHE A 219 -17.54 5.47 4.36
C PHE A 219 -18.34 4.19 4.20
N LEU A 220 -17.78 3.25 3.44
CA LEU A 220 -18.32 1.91 3.28
C LEU A 220 -17.39 0.92 3.98
N TRP A 221 -17.95 0.11 4.86
CA TRP A 221 -17.20 -0.82 5.72
C TRP A 221 -18.01 -2.10 5.93
N SER A 222 -17.59 -3.21 5.33
CA SER A 222 -18.25 -4.51 5.55
C SER A 222 -17.80 -5.13 6.88
N THR A 223 -18.75 -5.80 7.55
CA THR A 223 -18.51 -6.59 8.77
C THR A 223 -18.86 -8.08 8.58
N ASP A 224 -19.35 -8.46 7.39
CA ASP A 224 -20.01 -9.76 7.16
C ASP A 224 -19.03 -10.93 6.95
N TYR A 225 -17.82 -10.65 6.45
CA TYR A 225 -16.90 -11.67 5.94
C TYR A 225 -15.64 -11.88 6.77
N THR A 226 -15.62 -11.37 8.01
CA THR A 226 -14.45 -11.41 8.90
C THR A 226 -13.86 -12.82 9.03
N ASN A 227 -14.70 -13.83 9.31
CA ASN A 227 -14.24 -15.21 9.48
C ASN A 227 -13.65 -15.80 8.18
N PHE A 228 -14.35 -15.61 7.06
CA PHE A 228 -13.90 -16.10 5.76
C PHE A 228 -12.55 -15.48 5.37
N LEU A 229 -12.45 -14.15 5.48
CA LEU A 229 -11.23 -13.42 5.12
C LEU A 229 -10.07 -13.70 6.08
N SER A 230 -10.36 -13.99 7.35
CA SER A 230 -9.35 -14.46 8.31
C SER A 230 -8.70 -15.76 7.84
N ILE A 231 -9.52 -16.76 7.50
CA ILE A 231 -9.06 -18.08 7.04
C ILE A 231 -8.34 -17.95 5.70
N PHE A 232 -8.91 -17.22 4.75
CA PHE A 232 -8.30 -16.98 3.44
C PHE A 232 -6.90 -16.36 3.58
N THR A 233 -6.77 -15.32 4.41
CA THR A 233 -5.50 -14.66 4.69
C THR A 233 -4.53 -15.60 5.41
N LEU A 234 -5.00 -16.35 6.41
CA LEU A 234 -4.18 -17.31 7.14
C LEU A 234 -3.55 -18.35 6.21
N ILE A 235 -4.35 -18.93 5.29
CA ILE A 235 -3.87 -19.90 4.30
C ILE A 235 -2.80 -19.26 3.41
N PHE A 236 -3.03 -18.04 2.94
CA PHE A 236 -2.04 -17.31 2.13
C PHE A 236 -0.72 -17.09 2.89
N LEU A 237 -0.78 -16.67 4.15
CA LEU A 237 0.41 -16.45 4.99
C LEU A 237 1.19 -17.74 5.25
N ILE A 238 0.50 -18.83 5.55
CA ILE A 238 1.11 -20.17 5.67
C ILE A 238 1.78 -20.53 4.34
N GLY A 239 1.09 -20.33 3.22
CA GLY A 239 1.60 -20.57 1.88
C GLY A 239 2.91 -19.83 1.59
N LEU A 240 3.01 -18.55 1.95
CA LEU A 240 4.26 -17.78 1.80
C LEU A 240 5.43 -18.39 2.59
N ILE A 241 5.19 -18.78 3.84
CA ILE A 241 6.21 -19.41 4.68
C ILE A 241 6.63 -20.76 4.10
N THR A 242 5.67 -21.60 3.71
CA THR A 242 5.94 -22.92 3.12
C THR A 242 6.72 -22.79 1.82
N ILE A 243 6.32 -21.90 0.90
CA ILE A 243 7.07 -21.62 -0.33
C ILE A 243 8.46 -21.08 -0.01
N GLY A 244 8.58 -20.22 1.01
CA GLY A 244 9.85 -19.69 1.48
C GLY A 244 10.83 -20.79 1.90
N PHE A 245 10.37 -21.80 2.64
CA PHE A 245 11.17 -22.99 2.98
C PHE A 245 11.48 -23.86 1.76
N VAL A 246 10.50 -24.14 0.89
CA VAL A 246 10.71 -24.88 -0.37
C VAL A 246 11.76 -24.21 -1.26
N TRP A 247 11.81 -22.88 -1.25
CA TRP A 247 12.80 -22.08 -1.97
C TRP A 247 14.10 -21.85 -1.20
N LYS A 248 14.36 -22.68 -0.18
CA LYS A 248 15.60 -22.74 0.61
C LYS A 248 15.87 -21.48 1.44
N GLY A 249 14.82 -20.86 1.98
CA GLY A 249 14.95 -19.81 2.98
C GLY A 249 15.80 -20.25 4.16
N SER A 250 16.63 -19.35 4.70
CA SER A 250 17.64 -19.68 5.69
C SER A 250 17.43 -18.93 6.99
N PHE A 251 17.45 -19.65 8.11
CA PHE A 251 17.38 -19.05 9.45
C PHE A 251 18.56 -18.10 9.73
N SER A 252 19.78 -18.44 9.27
CA SER A 252 20.95 -17.56 9.41
C SER A 252 20.75 -16.23 8.68
N LYS A 253 20.22 -16.28 7.45
CA LYS A 253 19.90 -15.07 6.68
C LYS A 253 18.71 -14.32 7.26
N TYR A 254 17.75 -15.01 7.88
CA TYR A 254 16.66 -14.36 8.59
C TYR A 254 17.16 -13.50 9.76
N LYS A 255 18.20 -13.94 10.50
CA LYS A 255 18.86 -13.10 11.51
C LYS A 255 19.41 -11.80 10.91
N LYS A 256 19.93 -11.84 9.68
CA LYS A 256 20.38 -10.64 8.96
C LYS A 256 19.24 -9.66 8.73
N ILE A 257 18.05 -10.13 8.32
CA ILE A 257 16.84 -9.30 8.17
C ILE A 257 16.51 -8.59 9.48
N ILE A 258 16.38 -9.36 10.57
CA ILE A 258 15.99 -8.85 11.90
C ILE A 258 16.98 -7.81 12.42
N ASN A 259 18.26 -7.94 12.09
CA ASN A 259 19.31 -7.04 12.56
C ASN A 259 19.44 -5.74 11.76
N THR A 260 18.70 -5.59 10.64
CA THR A 260 18.69 -4.32 9.90
C THR A 260 17.90 -3.23 10.63
N SER A 261 18.11 -1.97 10.26
CA SER A 261 17.20 -0.88 10.62
C SER A 261 15.92 -0.91 9.78
N GLY A 262 16.02 -1.42 8.55
CA GLY A 262 14.90 -1.56 7.64
C GLY A 262 14.52 -0.29 6.89
N ARG A 263 15.42 0.71 6.74
CA ARG A 263 15.17 1.89 5.88
C ARG A 263 14.70 1.48 4.47
N LEU A 264 13.95 2.33 3.77
CA LEU A 264 13.28 2.02 2.49
C LEU A 264 14.19 1.41 1.41
N ALA A 265 15.47 1.77 1.36
CA ALA A 265 16.42 1.17 0.42
C ALA A 265 16.84 -0.28 0.75
N THR A 266 16.37 -0.85 1.87
CA THR A 266 16.78 -2.17 2.36
C THR A 266 15.89 -3.27 1.76
N ASP A 267 16.28 -3.75 0.57
CA ASP A 267 15.61 -4.86 -0.11
C ASP A 267 16.08 -6.21 0.43
N PHE A 268 15.19 -6.96 1.08
CA PHE A 268 15.54 -8.23 1.72
C PHE A 268 15.80 -9.35 0.71
N VAL A 269 15.18 -9.30 -0.47
CA VAL A 269 15.46 -10.27 -1.55
C VAL A 269 16.91 -10.10 -2.03
N ASP A 270 17.37 -8.85 -2.11
CA ASP A 270 18.72 -8.52 -2.54
C ASP A 270 19.76 -8.82 -1.46
N ILE A 271 19.54 -8.38 -0.21
CA ILE A 271 20.52 -8.59 0.88
C ILE A 271 20.56 -10.03 1.43
N THR A 272 19.51 -10.82 1.15
CA THR A 272 19.42 -12.25 1.49
C THR A 272 19.07 -13.11 0.26
N ASP A 273 17.84 -13.58 0.15
CA ASP A 273 17.26 -14.30 -0.98
C ASP A 273 15.73 -14.27 -0.90
N LEU A 274 15.08 -14.64 -2.02
CA LEU A 274 13.64 -14.66 -2.12
C LEU A 274 12.98 -15.57 -1.08
N GLY A 275 13.50 -16.78 -0.84
CA GLY A 275 12.90 -17.74 0.09
C GLY A 275 12.86 -17.20 1.53
N THR A 276 13.96 -16.63 1.99
CA THR A 276 14.08 -16.00 3.32
C THR A 276 13.17 -14.77 3.44
N SER A 277 13.09 -13.95 2.39
CA SER A 277 12.15 -12.82 2.35
C SER A 277 10.69 -13.28 2.46
N LEU A 278 10.28 -14.33 1.75
CA LEU A 278 8.91 -14.86 1.84
C LEU A 278 8.54 -15.34 3.25
N ILE A 279 9.48 -15.99 3.95
CA ILE A 279 9.28 -16.37 5.36
C ILE A 279 9.01 -15.11 6.19
N ASN A 280 9.82 -14.06 6.03
CA ASN A 280 9.62 -12.81 6.76
C ASN A 280 8.29 -12.12 6.39
N MET A 281 7.91 -12.11 5.10
CA MET A 281 6.61 -11.60 4.63
C MET A 281 5.45 -12.30 5.32
N GLY A 282 5.48 -13.63 5.42
CA GLY A 282 4.48 -14.41 6.15
C GLY A 282 4.43 -14.04 7.64
N LEU A 283 5.59 -13.96 8.30
CA LEU A 283 5.68 -13.65 9.74
C LEU A 283 5.15 -12.25 10.09
N VAL A 284 5.49 -11.21 9.30
CA VAL A 284 4.92 -9.87 9.52
C VAL A 284 3.41 -9.83 9.21
N GLY A 285 2.96 -10.64 8.25
CA GLY A 285 1.53 -10.81 7.99
C GLY A 285 0.78 -11.49 9.12
N PHE A 286 1.38 -12.49 9.78
CA PHE A 286 0.82 -13.11 10.98
C PHE A 286 0.67 -12.11 12.12
N ILE A 287 1.64 -11.21 12.30
CA ILE A 287 1.55 -10.13 13.28
C ILE A 287 0.38 -9.19 12.94
N ALA A 288 0.24 -8.81 11.67
CA ALA A 288 -0.84 -7.94 11.20
C ALA A 288 -2.23 -8.57 11.39
N LEU A 289 -2.42 -9.81 10.90
CA LEU A 289 -3.67 -10.55 11.08
C LEU A 289 -3.98 -10.82 12.56
N GLY A 290 -2.97 -11.25 13.32
CA GLY A 290 -3.08 -11.50 14.74
C GLY A 290 -3.49 -10.26 15.52
N TYR A 291 -2.92 -9.09 15.21
CA TYR A 291 -3.32 -7.83 15.83
C TYR A 291 -4.82 -7.57 15.65
N VAL A 292 -5.32 -7.61 14.41
CA VAL A 292 -6.73 -7.31 14.11
C VAL A 292 -7.67 -8.27 14.87
N LEU A 293 -7.35 -9.56 14.87
CA LEU A 293 -8.14 -10.56 15.59
C LEU A 293 -8.10 -10.37 17.11
N LEU A 294 -6.93 -10.05 17.69
CA LEU A 294 -6.77 -9.84 19.13
C LEU A 294 -7.60 -8.66 19.65
N ILE A 295 -7.70 -7.58 18.87
CA ILE A 295 -8.54 -6.43 19.21
C ILE A 295 -9.99 -6.60 18.76
N LYS A 296 -10.36 -7.75 18.18
CA LYS A 296 -11.70 -8.05 17.65
C LYS A 296 -12.18 -7.07 16.58
N GLY A 297 -11.26 -6.63 15.72
CA GLY A 297 -11.60 -5.81 14.55
C GLY A 297 -12.20 -6.66 13.42
N ASP A 298 -13.03 -6.03 12.59
CA ASP A 298 -13.54 -6.65 11.37
C ASP A 298 -12.41 -6.89 10.36
N ILE A 299 -12.56 -7.90 9.51
CA ILE A 299 -11.70 -8.11 8.34
C ILE A 299 -12.54 -7.96 7.08
N ASN A 300 -12.16 -7.00 6.25
CA ASN A 300 -12.81 -6.62 5.00
C ASN A 300 -11.78 -6.10 3.99
N GLY A 301 -12.21 -5.51 2.87
CA GLY A 301 -11.31 -5.05 1.80
C GLY A 301 -10.18 -4.13 2.27
N PRO A 302 -10.48 -3.00 2.95
CA PRO A 302 -9.46 -2.11 3.53
C PRO A 302 -8.48 -2.79 4.49
N ILE A 303 -8.95 -3.73 5.32
CA ILE A 303 -8.09 -4.45 6.28
C ILE A 303 -7.19 -5.45 5.57
N ILE A 304 -7.72 -6.20 4.60
CA ILE A 304 -6.93 -7.07 3.71
C ILE A 304 -5.84 -6.25 3.02
N ALA A 305 -6.16 -5.04 2.57
CA ALA A 305 -5.17 -4.15 1.98
C ALA A 305 -4.05 -3.75 2.93
N GLY A 306 -4.40 -3.41 4.17
CA GLY A 306 -3.45 -3.15 5.25
C GLY A 306 -2.53 -4.35 5.50
N ILE A 307 -3.09 -5.54 5.64
CA ILE A 307 -2.34 -6.79 5.85
C ILE A 307 -1.42 -7.07 4.66
N LEU A 308 -1.92 -7.03 3.42
CA LEU A 308 -1.12 -7.29 2.22
C LEU A 308 -0.01 -6.24 2.03
N THR A 309 -0.21 -5.01 2.49
CA THR A 309 0.84 -3.99 2.50
C THR A 309 1.90 -4.27 3.57
N VAL A 310 1.51 -4.76 4.75
CA VAL A 310 2.47 -5.24 5.76
C VAL A 310 3.28 -6.42 5.20
N VAL A 311 2.60 -7.39 4.60
CA VAL A 311 3.20 -8.57 3.94
C VAL A 311 4.16 -8.15 2.82
N GLY A 312 3.71 -7.31 1.88
CA GLY A 312 4.52 -6.85 0.75
C GLY A 312 5.82 -6.18 1.18
N PHE A 313 5.73 -5.24 2.13
CA PHE A 313 6.90 -4.60 2.72
C PHE A 313 7.68 -5.52 3.69
N GLY A 314 7.17 -6.72 3.99
CA GLY A 314 7.97 -7.79 4.59
C GLY A 314 9.10 -8.28 3.66
N ALA A 315 9.09 -7.95 2.37
CA ALA A 315 10.24 -8.10 1.48
C ALA A 315 11.14 -6.84 1.42
N LEU A 316 10.69 -5.73 2.00
CA LEU A 316 11.29 -4.40 1.89
C LEU A 316 11.19 -3.63 3.22
N GLY A 317 12.21 -3.75 4.05
CA GLY A 317 12.37 -2.90 5.24
C GLY A 317 11.55 -3.28 6.49
N LYS A 318 10.51 -4.12 6.41
CA LYS A 318 9.73 -4.51 7.61
C LYS A 318 10.09 -5.89 8.14
N HIS A 319 10.32 -5.99 9.44
CA HIS A 319 10.49 -7.26 10.12
C HIS A 319 9.87 -7.19 11.53
N PRO A 320 9.56 -8.31 12.20
CA PRO A 320 8.88 -8.31 13.50
C PRO A 320 9.44 -7.31 14.52
N ARG A 321 10.77 -7.25 14.68
CA ARG A 321 11.44 -6.35 15.64
C ARG A 321 11.18 -4.86 15.39
N ASN A 322 10.98 -4.41 14.16
CA ASN A 322 10.83 -2.97 13.86
C ASN A 322 9.37 -2.53 13.66
N ILE A 323 8.44 -3.46 13.39
CA ILE A 323 7.01 -3.12 13.28
C ILE A 323 6.30 -3.11 14.64
N LEU A 324 6.63 -4.05 15.54
CA LEU A 324 5.91 -4.25 16.79
C LEU A 324 5.90 -2.99 17.68
N PRO A 325 7.01 -2.26 17.86
CA PRO A 325 7.00 -1.09 18.73
C PRO A 325 6.13 0.04 18.18
N VAL A 326 6.09 0.20 16.84
CA VAL A 326 5.25 1.23 16.22
C VAL A 326 3.77 0.87 16.32
N MET A 327 3.41 -0.40 16.08
CA MET A 327 2.04 -0.89 16.26
C MET A 327 1.59 -0.74 17.72
N LEU A 328 2.47 -1.06 18.67
CA LEU A 328 2.20 -0.87 20.10
C LEU A 328 2.00 0.62 20.44
N GLY A 329 2.73 1.53 19.79
CA GLY A 329 2.52 2.97 19.93
C GLY A 329 1.09 3.39 19.56
N VAL A 330 0.58 2.90 18.42
CA VAL A 330 -0.82 3.14 18.01
C VAL A 330 -1.80 2.54 19.01
N TYR A 331 -1.56 1.31 19.48
CA TYR A 331 -2.41 0.67 20.47
C TYR A 331 -2.49 1.47 21.79
N LEU A 332 -1.35 1.96 22.28
CA LEU A 332 -1.27 2.70 23.54
C LEU A 332 -2.00 4.04 23.48
N ILE A 333 -1.91 4.78 22.36
CA ILE A 333 -2.59 6.08 22.24
C ILE A 333 -4.13 5.95 22.18
N CYS A 334 -4.66 4.76 21.90
CA CYS A 334 -6.11 4.50 21.97
C CYS A 334 -6.61 4.20 23.40
N ILE A 335 -5.75 4.00 24.40
CA ILE A 335 -6.16 3.70 25.80
C ILE A 335 -7.11 4.77 26.38
N PRO A 336 -6.92 6.09 26.15
CA PRO A 336 -7.85 7.12 26.59
C PRO A 336 -9.25 7.05 25.96
N LYS A 337 -9.48 6.17 24.97
CA LYS A 337 -10.76 5.97 24.25
C LYS A 337 -11.29 7.19 23.48
N ILE A 338 -10.40 8.09 23.04
CA ILE A 338 -10.75 9.13 22.06
C ILE A 338 -11.08 8.49 20.70
N TRP A 339 -10.32 7.46 20.33
CA TRP A 339 -10.61 6.57 19.21
C TRP A 339 -10.58 5.12 19.71
N LEU A 340 -11.56 4.31 19.34
CA LEU A 340 -11.61 2.91 19.77
C LEU A 340 -10.66 2.07 18.92
N HIS A 341 -10.00 1.08 19.50
CA HIS A 341 -9.09 0.19 18.77
C HIS A 341 -9.76 -0.47 17.55
N THR A 342 -11.05 -0.77 17.66
CA THR A 342 -11.87 -1.42 16.63
C THR A 342 -12.42 -0.46 15.58
N ASP A 343 -12.26 0.85 15.75
CA ASP A 343 -12.72 1.81 14.75
C ASP A 343 -11.87 1.68 13.48
N PRO A 344 -12.44 1.87 12.28
CA PRO A 344 -11.70 1.71 11.03
C PRO A 344 -10.45 2.56 10.89
N GLY A 345 -10.47 3.79 11.40
CA GLY A 345 -9.29 4.67 11.44
C GLY A 345 -8.11 4.05 12.22
N PRO A 346 -8.26 3.81 13.54
CA PRO A 346 -7.28 3.11 14.37
C PRO A 346 -6.84 1.74 13.86
N LEU A 347 -7.76 0.92 13.33
CA LEU A 347 -7.42 -0.35 12.71
C LEU A 347 -6.45 -0.17 11.54
N LEU A 348 -6.81 0.66 10.56
CA LEU A 348 -5.94 0.93 9.41
C LEU A 348 -4.63 1.62 9.84
N ALA A 349 -4.70 2.53 10.81
CA ALA A 349 -3.52 3.19 11.37
C ALA A 349 -2.55 2.18 11.98
N SER A 350 -3.02 1.18 12.71
CA SER A 350 -2.17 0.15 13.32
C SER A 350 -1.45 -0.73 12.28
N LEU A 351 -2.08 -1.00 11.13
CA LEU A 351 -1.48 -1.78 10.05
C LEU A 351 -0.48 -0.93 9.25
N PHE A 352 -0.88 0.29 8.91
CA PHE A 352 -0.07 1.15 8.05
C PHE A 352 0.98 1.99 8.80
N CYS A 353 0.89 2.15 10.12
CA CYS A 353 1.94 2.81 10.93
C CYS A 353 3.30 2.11 10.78
N THR A 354 3.29 0.83 10.39
CA THR A 354 4.50 0.05 10.06
C THR A 354 5.36 0.71 8.97
N THR A 355 4.85 1.74 8.28
CA THR A 355 5.67 2.63 7.45
C THR A 355 6.80 3.33 8.21
N LEU A 356 6.61 3.56 9.51
CA LEU A 356 7.57 4.20 10.42
C LEU A 356 8.48 3.17 11.12
N ALA A 357 8.39 1.90 10.75
CA ALA A 357 9.23 0.84 11.30
C ALA A 357 10.75 1.16 11.29
N PRO A 358 11.31 1.85 10.28
CA PRO A 358 12.73 2.22 10.30
C PRO A 358 13.16 3.06 11.51
N ILE A 359 12.25 3.83 12.12
CA ILE A 359 12.54 4.58 13.35
C ILE A 359 12.82 3.62 14.49
N SER A 360 11.95 2.62 14.68
CA SER A 360 12.18 1.58 15.68
C SER A 360 13.45 0.79 15.39
N GLY A 361 13.76 0.53 14.12
CA GLY A 361 14.93 -0.24 13.72
C GLY A 361 16.26 0.47 13.95
N LYS A 362 16.33 1.80 13.79
CA LYS A 362 17.57 2.58 14.04
C LYS A 362 17.66 3.10 15.48
N PHE A 363 16.56 3.64 16.02
CA PHE A 363 16.55 4.38 17.29
C PHE A 363 15.98 3.56 18.46
N GLY A 364 15.59 2.30 18.21
CA GLY A 364 15.15 1.37 19.23
C GLY A 364 13.66 1.46 19.56
N PHE A 365 13.27 0.65 20.54
CA PHE A 365 11.89 0.37 20.89
C PHE A 365 11.07 1.63 21.23
N PHE A 366 11.56 2.49 22.13
CA PHE A 366 10.84 3.67 22.59
C PHE A 366 10.60 4.70 21.48
N ALA A 367 11.58 4.88 20.57
CA ALA A 367 11.39 5.75 19.41
C ALA A 367 10.28 5.23 18.49
N GLY A 368 10.19 3.90 18.33
CA GLY A 368 9.09 3.25 17.62
C GLY A 368 7.72 3.53 18.27
N LEU A 369 7.62 3.41 19.60
CA LEU A 369 6.38 3.72 20.32
C LEU A 369 5.91 5.15 20.07
N ILE A 370 6.81 6.13 20.22
CA ILE A 370 6.50 7.55 20.03
C ILE A 370 6.06 7.80 18.58
N ALA A 371 6.75 7.20 17.60
CA ALA A 371 6.38 7.31 16.19
C ALA A 371 4.96 6.77 15.93
N GLY A 372 4.60 5.63 16.54
CA GLY A 372 3.25 5.07 16.46
C GLY A 372 2.19 5.95 17.09
N MET A 373 2.47 6.48 18.29
CA MET A 373 1.59 7.43 18.98
C MET A 373 1.36 8.69 18.15
N LEU A 374 2.41 9.25 17.53
CA LEU A 374 2.29 10.42 16.67
C LEU A 374 1.52 10.13 15.36
N HIS A 375 1.63 8.91 14.84
CA HIS A 375 1.01 8.52 13.57
C HIS A 375 -0.51 8.58 13.61
N LEU A 376 -1.15 8.03 14.65
CA LEU A 376 -2.61 7.90 14.69
C LEU A 376 -3.35 9.25 14.56
N PRO A 377 -3.06 10.29 15.39
CA PRO A 377 -3.73 11.58 15.26
C PRO A 377 -3.57 12.19 13.87
N MET A 378 -2.40 12.01 13.23
CA MET A 378 -2.17 12.49 11.87
C MET A 378 -3.11 11.80 10.87
N VAL A 379 -3.20 10.46 10.93
CA VAL A 379 -4.08 9.67 10.05
C VAL A 379 -5.52 10.12 10.15
N MET A 380 -5.99 10.40 11.37
CA MET A 380 -7.38 10.78 11.63
C MET A 380 -7.78 12.13 11.03
N HIS A 381 -6.83 12.99 10.66
CA HIS A 381 -7.12 14.35 10.19
C HIS A 381 -6.68 14.64 8.76
N VAL A 382 -5.61 14.01 8.27
CA VAL A 382 -5.00 14.39 6.97
C VAL A 382 -5.84 13.99 5.75
N GLY A 383 -6.79 13.07 5.90
CA GLY A 383 -7.69 12.65 4.81
C GLY A 383 -8.48 13.80 4.20
N GLY A 384 -8.95 14.73 5.04
CA GLY A 384 -9.68 15.92 4.60
C GLY A 384 -8.84 16.93 3.81
N LEU A 385 -7.51 16.90 3.93
CA LEU A 385 -6.62 17.83 3.22
C LEU A 385 -6.49 17.49 1.74
N HIS A 386 -6.68 16.23 1.36
CA HIS A 386 -6.60 15.76 -0.02
C HIS A 386 -7.95 15.22 -0.52
N GLY A 387 -9.05 15.58 0.15
CA GLY A 387 -10.41 15.19 -0.24
C GLY A 387 -10.60 13.67 -0.29
N TYR A 388 -9.90 12.91 0.56
CA TYR A 388 -9.96 11.46 0.61
C TYR A 388 -9.53 10.74 -0.69
N MET A 389 -8.94 11.45 -1.66
CA MET A 389 -8.56 10.88 -2.96
C MET A 389 -7.21 10.15 -2.96
N ASN A 390 -6.36 10.35 -1.94
CA ASN A 390 -5.13 9.59 -1.77
C ASN A 390 -5.43 8.36 -0.90
N LEU A 391 -5.45 7.18 -1.52
CA LEU A 391 -5.71 5.93 -0.80
C LEU A 391 -4.63 5.64 0.24
N TYR A 392 -3.39 6.05 -0.02
CA TYR A 392 -2.26 5.92 0.89
C TYR A 392 -2.21 7.10 1.89
N ASN A 393 -3.36 7.51 2.43
CA ASN A 393 -3.48 8.53 3.49
C ASN A 393 -2.55 8.24 4.66
N ASN A 394 -2.41 6.97 5.05
CA ASN A 394 -1.46 6.58 6.10
C ASN A 394 -0.01 6.80 5.69
N GLY A 395 0.35 6.60 4.41
CA GLY A 395 1.69 6.96 3.92
C GLY A 395 1.94 8.45 3.93
N PHE A 396 0.91 9.27 3.69
CA PHE A 396 0.98 10.72 3.84
C PHE A 396 1.13 11.15 5.31
N ALA A 397 0.28 10.63 6.20
CA ALA A 397 0.36 10.85 7.64
C ALA A 397 1.74 10.46 8.19
N GLY A 398 2.26 9.29 7.82
CA GLY A 398 3.59 8.83 8.19
C GLY A 398 4.70 9.72 7.66
N GLY A 399 4.56 10.24 6.43
CA GLY A 399 5.49 11.22 5.86
C GLY A 399 5.54 12.53 6.65
N LEU A 400 4.39 13.06 7.05
CA LEU A 400 4.31 14.26 7.89
C LEU A 400 4.87 14.02 9.30
N ALA A 401 4.56 12.88 9.91
CA ALA A 401 5.16 12.47 11.17
C ALA A 401 6.71 12.37 11.06
N MET A 402 7.22 11.85 9.94
CA MET A 402 8.66 11.78 9.66
C MET A 402 9.31 13.12 9.40
N LEU A 403 8.63 14.05 8.75
CA LEU A 403 9.11 15.41 8.61
C LEU A 403 9.41 16.02 9.99
N MET A 404 8.49 15.82 10.95
CA MET A 404 8.65 16.31 12.32
C MET A 404 9.76 15.57 13.07
N ILE A 405 9.75 14.23 13.09
CA ILE A 405 10.71 13.44 13.85
C ILE A 405 12.14 13.62 13.31
N ILE A 406 12.33 13.49 11.99
CA ILE A 406 13.64 13.64 11.36
C ILE A 406 14.11 15.10 11.42
N GLY A 407 13.21 16.07 11.23
CA GLY A 407 13.54 17.48 11.40
C GLY A 407 14.03 17.80 12.81
N PHE A 408 13.35 17.29 13.83
CA PHE A 408 13.75 17.45 15.24
C PHE A 408 15.12 16.83 15.52
N ILE A 409 15.37 15.60 15.04
CA ILE A 409 16.67 14.94 15.20
C ILE A 409 17.77 15.72 14.47
N LYS A 410 17.54 16.18 13.23
CA LYS A 410 18.50 17.00 12.47
C LYS A 410 18.86 18.28 13.22
N GLY A 411 17.88 18.96 13.80
CA GLY A 411 18.08 20.25 14.48
C GLY A 411 18.83 20.11 15.81
N LEU A 412 18.60 19.03 16.58
CA LEU A 412 19.16 18.91 17.93
C LEU A 412 20.34 17.93 18.03
N ARG A 413 20.32 16.84 17.26
CA ARG A 413 21.30 15.74 17.33
C ARG A 413 21.56 15.12 15.95
N PRO A 414 22.12 15.89 14.99
CA PRO A 414 22.29 15.43 13.60
C PRO A 414 23.15 14.16 13.47
N HIS A 415 24.15 13.97 14.33
CA HIS A 415 25.02 12.79 14.36
C HIS A 415 24.27 11.46 14.54
N LEU A 416 23.04 11.47 15.07
CA LEU A 416 22.22 10.25 15.20
C LEU A 416 21.68 9.73 13.86
N LEU A 417 21.70 10.57 12.81
CA LEU A 417 21.25 10.20 11.46
C LEU A 417 22.38 9.65 10.59
N GLU A 418 23.61 9.92 10.99
CA GLU A 418 24.81 9.31 10.41
C GLU A 418 24.81 7.81 10.71
N ASN A 419 25.33 7.02 9.77
CA ASN A 419 25.16 5.57 9.78
C ASN A 419 25.95 4.91 10.90
#